data_AF-A0A2N1R3U1-F1
#
_entry.id   AF-A0A2N1R3U1-F1
#
_cell.length_a   1.000
_cell.length_b   1.000
_cell.length_c   1.000
_cell.angle_alpha   90.00
_cell.angle_beta   90.00
_cell.angle_gamma   90.00
#
_symmetry.space_group_name_H-M   'P 1'
#
loop_
_entity.id
_entity.type
_entity.pdbx_description
1 polymer ?
#
loop_
_entity_poly.entity_id
_entity_poly.type
_entity_poly.pdbx_seq_one_letter_code
_entity_poly.pdbx_strand_id
1 'polypeptide(L)' 'MIKLETYVNKTVPFKFMGAEMSFELSHGLFSSFDIDSGSRLLLKLVAKNVETADVGSILDIGSG' A
#
# COMPACT_ATOMS: atom_id res chain seq x y z
N MET A 1 31.49 1.44 0.40
CA MET A 1 30.16 0.82 0.24
C MET A 1 29.22 1.53 1.21
N ILE A 2 28.24 2.28 0.71
CA ILE A 2 27.28 2.99 1.58
C ILE A 2 26.30 1.95 2.13
N LYS A 3 26.16 1.87 3.46
CA LYS A 3 25.20 0.99 4.12
C LYS A 3 23.91 1.79 4.31
N LEU A 4 22.84 1.41 3.63
CA LEU A 4 21.52 2.01 3.83
C LEU A 4 20.94 1.48 5.15
N GLU A 5 20.44 2.39 6.00
CA GLU A 5 19.70 2.00 7.19
C GLU A 5 18.25 1.70 6.81
N THR A 6 17.77 0.51 7.16
CA THR A 6 16.39 0.07 6.91
C THR A 6 15.54 0.41 8.13
N TYR A 7 14.53 1.26 7.94
CA TYR A 7 13.59 1.67 9.00
C TYR A 7 12.25 0.95 8.89
N VAL A 8 12.26 -0.37 8.75
CA VAL A 8 11.03 -1.19 8.69
C VAL A 8 10.80 -1.84 10.04
N ASN A 9 9.67 -1.55 10.68
CA ASN A 9 9.27 -2.21 11.93
C ASN A 9 8.41 -3.45 11.69
N LYS A 10 7.65 -3.50 10.59
CA LYS A 10 6.72 -4.59 10.30
C LYS A 10 6.44 -4.70 8.81
N THR A 11 6.33 -5.93 8.32
CA THR A 11 5.81 -6.21 6.98
C THR A 11 4.42 -6.83 7.11
N VAL A 12 3.44 -6.27 6.39
CA VAL A 12 2.04 -6.72 6.43
C VAL A 12 1.66 -7.29 5.06
N PRO A 13 1.18 -8.54 4.98
CA PRO A 13 0.73 -9.11 3.71
C PRO A 13 -0.59 -8.47 3.26
N PHE A 14 -0.75 -8.32 1.95
CA PHE A 14 -1.96 -7.81 1.34
C PHE A 14 -2.20 -8.46 -0.03
N LYS A 15 -3.44 -8.87 -0.29
CA LYS A 15 -3.82 -9.40 -1.61
C LYS A 15 -4.65 -8.37 -2.36
N PHE A 16 -4.27 -8.09 -3.60
CA PHE A 16 -4.95 -7.13 -4.46
C PHE A 16 -5.12 -7.71 -5.86
N MET A 17 -6.36 -7.83 -6.34
CA MET A 17 -6.67 -8.37 -7.68
C MET A 17 -5.97 -9.71 -7.99
N GLY A 18 -5.86 -10.59 -6.98
CA GLY A 18 -5.19 -11.90 -7.12
C GLY A 18 -3.66 -11.86 -7.00
N ALA A 19 -3.05 -10.69 -6.95
CA ALA A 19 -1.62 -10.53 -6.69
C ALA A 19 -1.32 -10.53 -5.18
N GLU A 20 -0.26 -11.24 -4.79
CA GLU A 20 0.32 -11.18 -3.45
C GLU A 20 1.23 -9.95 -3.35
N MET A 21 0.94 -9.06 -2.41
CA MET A 21 1.71 -7.85 -2.12
C MET A 21 2.06 -7.80 -0.63
N SER A 22 2.98 -6.90 -0.27
CA SER A 22 3.28 -6.61 1.13
C SER A 22 3.58 -5.13 1.32
N PHE A 23 3.20 -4.61 2.49
CA PHE A 23 3.51 -3.26 2.92
C PHE A 23 4.57 -3.30 4.01
N GLU A 24 5.64 -2.55 3.82
CA GLU A 24 6.65 -2.30 4.85
C GLU A 24 6.26 -1.04 5.62
N LEU A 25 6.05 -1.19 6.93
CA LEU A 25 5.63 -0.13 7.83
C LEU A 25 6.81 0.31 8.70
N SER A 26 6.86 1.60 9.01
CA SER A 26 7.77 2.20 9.99
C SER A 26 6.97 2.95 11.05
N HIS A 27 7.53 3.13 12.25
CA HIS A 27 6.90 3.91 13.33
C HIS A 27 6.62 5.38 12.96
N GLY A 28 7.30 5.91 11.94
CA GLY A 28 7.11 7.28 11.47
C GLY A 28 6.03 7.45 10.39
N LEU A 29 5.42 6.36 9.91
CA LEU A 29 4.36 6.39 8.89
C LEU A 29 2.97 6.45 9.53
N PHE A 30 2.01 6.97 8.78
CA PHE A 30 0.61 6.86 9.15
C PHE A 30 0.21 5.38 9.18
N SER A 31 -0.61 4.99 10.16
CA SER A 31 -1.00 3.59 10.36
C SER A 31 0.21 2.62 10.50
N SER A 32 1.21 2.98 11.30
CA SER A 32 2.48 2.23 11.46
C SER A 32 2.38 0.78 11.99
N PHE A 33 1.20 0.31 12.39
CA PHE A 33 0.99 -1.01 13.00
C PHE A 33 0.30 -2.01 12.05
N ASP A 34 -0.55 -1.54 11.15
CA ASP A 34 -1.26 -2.34 10.15
C ASP A 34 -1.74 -1.43 9.02
N ILE A 35 -2.11 -1.97 7.86
CA ILE A 35 -2.71 -1.17 6.78
C ILE A 35 -4.05 -0.62 7.27
N ASP A 36 -4.24 0.69 7.12
CA ASP A 36 -5.46 1.39 7.52
C ASP A 36 -6.72 0.74 6.89
N SER A 37 -7.79 0.73 7.66
CA SER A 37 -9.08 0.16 7.24
C SER A 37 -9.69 0.89 6.04
N GLY A 38 -9.51 2.20 5.96
CA GLY A 38 -9.91 3.02 4.81
C GLY A 38 -9.11 2.66 3.56
N SER A 39 -7.79 2.55 3.67
CA SER A 39 -6.93 2.10 2.55
C SER A 39 -7.33 0.71 2.06
N ARG A 40 -7.63 -0.24 2.97
CA ARG A 40 -8.13 -1.57 2.60
C ARG A 40 -9.47 -1.51 1.87
N LEU A 41 -10.39 -0.65 2.32
CA LEU A 41 -11.69 -0.47 1.68
C LEU A 41 -11.55 0.17 0.30
N LEU A 42 -10.75 1.23 0.18
CA LEU A 42 -10.46 1.91 -1.08
C LEU A 42 -9.93 0.93 -2.12
N LEU A 43 -8.89 0.16 -1.79
CA LEU A 43 -8.30 -0.81 -2.69
C LEU A 43 -9.30 -1.91 -3.08
N LYS A 44 -10.16 -2.37 -2.16
CA LYS A 44 -11.24 -3.31 -2.53
C LYS A 44 -12.23 -2.70 -3.53
N LEU A 45 -12.56 -1.41 -3.39
CA LEU A 45 -13.44 -0.72 -4.32
C LEU A 45 -12.77 -0.48 -5.67
N VAL A 46 -11.49 -0.13 -5.70
CA VAL A 46 -10.71 -0.04 -6.95
C VAL A 46 -10.71 -1.38 -7.67
N ALA A 47 -10.33 -2.46 -6.97
CA ALA A 47 -10.31 -3.81 -7.54
C ALA A 47 -11.67 -4.28 -8.08
N LYS A 48 -12.77 -3.76 -7.54
CA LYS A 48 -14.13 -4.12 -7.96
C LYS A 48 -14.64 -3.28 -9.13
N ASN A 49 -14.26 -2.00 -9.22
CA ASN A 49 -14.96 -1.04 -10.09
C ASN A 49 -14.05 -0.40 -11.15
N VAL A 50 -12.74 -0.60 -11.10
CA VAL A 50 -11.80 0.01 -12.04
C VAL A 50 -11.27 -1.05 -12.99
N GLU A 51 -11.53 -0.83 -14.28
CA GLU A 51 -10.89 -1.58 -15.36
C GLU A 51 -9.54 -0.93 -15.67
N THR A 52 -8.45 -1.68 -15.49
CA THR A 52 -7.08 -1.14 -15.59
C THR A 52 -6.74 -0.62 -16.98
N ALA A 53 -7.38 -1.15 -18.03
CA ALA A 53 -7.20 -0.73 -19.40
C ALA A 53 -7.65 0.73 -19.66
N ASP A 54 -8.57 1.25 -18.83
CA ASP A 54 -9.13 2.59 -18.99
C ASP A 54 -8.37 3.66 -18.18
N VAL A 55 -7.35 3.26 -17.41
CA VAL A 55 -6.59 4.15 -16.53
C VAL A 55 -5.36 4.70 -17.25
N GLY A 56 -5.40 5.98 -17.61
CA GLY A 56 -4.24 6.67 -18.22
C GLY A 56 -3.18 7.12 -17.21
N SER A 57 -3.60 7.64 -16.05
CA SER A 57 -2.69 8.16 -15.01
C SER A 57 -3.33 8.10 -13.62
N ILE A 58 -2.51 7.87 -12.60
CA ILE A 58 -2.93 7.84 -11.19
C ILE A 58 -2.13 8.88 -10.41
N LEU A 59 -2.81 9.64 -9.55
CA LEU A 59 -2.20 10.54 -8.57
C LEU A 59 -2.62 10.06 -7.18
N ASP A 60 -1.63 9.81 -6.32
CA ASP A 60 -1.83 9.43 -4.92
C ASP A 60 -1.34 10.57 -4.02
N ILE A 61 -2.27 11.21 -3.30
CA ILE A 61 -1.98 12.36 -2.44
C ILE A 61 -2.04 11.89 -1.00
N GLY A 62 -0.91 12.02 -0.29
CA GLY A 62 -0.79 11.50 1.08
C GLY A 62 -0.63 9.99 1.10
N SER A 63 0.21 9.45 0.22
CA SER A 63 0.45 8.01 0.03
C SER A 63 1.16 7.30 1.18
N GLY A 64 1.37 7.98 2.32
CA GLY A 64 2.12 7.51 3.47
C GLY A 64 1.24 7.32 4.69
#